data_AF-A0A9Q0G5Q5-F1
#
_entry.id   AF-A0A9Q0G5Q5-F1
#
_cell.length_a   1.000
_cell.length_b   1.000
_cell.length_c   1.000
_cell.angle_alpha   90.00
_cell.angle_beta   90.00
_cell.angle_gamma   90.00
#
_symmetry.space_group_name_H-M   'P 1'
#
loop_
_entity.id
_entity.type
_entity.pdbx_description
1 polymer ?
#
loop_
_entity_poly.entity_id
_entity_poly.type
_entity_poly.pdbx_seq_one_letter_code
_entity_poly.pdbx_strand_id
1 'polypeptide(L)'
;MKQHHKVTLVLCAIWMATVFYGEMLAFWMPSLWSCSWPHLLNPSINGGDTSSGYAKIAVITDVQLMDSTSLRLPPKSLGLEFAQFYTDLYMRRAFFESVLPFKPDVVLFLGDFFDGGPFMSDEEWQESLQRFKHIFGLNVEERHRNIQVRSIPGNHDVGYASIMSHKREVVRRYEKEFGTRNYGFTVGKVEFVAVDAQTLDGQPRGNLSYNSWELVKIVSEDVQVLPRVLLTHIPLYRPDHTLCGPHRNSPIINQRISYSAYTQEVVYQNYLSEESSKRLLELIKPVLVLSGHDHDQCTVTHSSKFGTAKEHTVGTFSWQQGNLYPSFMLLSASNTLNTSTSFPEEAVLTQLCFLPMQTHIYIWYLCLLALTLIAGLFWPSSGIDFGHPLSGLMSFVRLYGGMFGGGTKEKVDEDCEYEMMWDAEGTMHLVKKSRNMPPPSPNDRASVERGNAVMRPTAKRISSQDLEAAENTDSNGSGEFDPLIKLGHRTSKSRTKMIIQRLVRAFLMVSVIAAVNVPIYMMLLFKDWVDK
;
A
#
# COMPACT_ATOMS: atom_id res chain seq x y z
N MET A 1 34.36 15.45 16.30
CA MET A 1 34.28 14.08 15.73
C MET A 1 33.31 13.18 16.50
N LYS A 2 33.49 12.90 17.80
CA LYS A 2 32.69 11.92 18.58
C LYS A 2 31.16 11.99 18.41
N GLN A 3 30.55 13.19 18.34
CA GLN A 3 29.09 13.34 18.23
C GLN A 3 28.54 12.93 16.85
N HIS A 4 29.22 13.23 15.74
CA HIS A 4 28.76 12.83 14.42
C HIS A 4 28.72 11.30 14.28
N HIS A 5 29.71 10.58 14.83
CA HIS A 5 29.69 9.11 14.85
C HIS A 5 28.48 8.56 15.63
N LYS A 6 28.09 9.19 16.76
CA LYS A 6 26.86 8.81 17.49
C LYS A 6 25.62 8.95 16.59
N VAL A 7 25.50 10.04 15.83
CA VAL A 7 24.39 10.27 14.89
C VAL A 7 24.40 9.25 13.75
N THR A 8 25.56 8.97 13.16
CA THR A 8 25.71 7.92 12.13
C THR A 8 25.27 6.56 12.64
N LEU A 9 25.68 6.17 13.86
CA LEU A 9 25.28 4.90 14.49
C LEU A 9 23.78 4.83 14.79
N VAL A 10 23.19 5.91 15.30
CA VAL A 10 21.73 5.98 15.55
C VAL A 10 20.94 5.88 14.25
N LEU A 11 21.32 6.63 13.21
CA LEU A 11 20.68 6.54 11.90
C LEU A 11 20.88 5.15 11.26
N CYS A 12 22.06 4.55 11.41
CA CYS A 12 22.33 3.19 10.94
C CYS A 12 21.43 2.15 11.64
N ALA A 13 21.19 2.29 12.95
CA ALA A 13 20.29 1.42 13.69
C ALA A 13 18.81 1.64 13.32
N ILE A 14 18.40 2.89 13.09
CA ILE A 14 17.04 3.22 12.59
C ILE A 14 16.82 2.60 11.20
N TRP A 15 17.80 2.70 10.30
CA TRP A 15 17.75 2.04 8.99
C TRP A 15 17.64 0.52 9.11
N MET A 16 18.44 -0.10 10.00
CA MET A 16 18.41 -1.54 10.21
C MET A 16 17.05 -2.01 10.72
N ALA A 17 16.49 -1.33 11.73
CA ALA A 17 15.16 -1.62 12.25
C ALA A 17 14.05 -1.36 11.22
N THR A 18 14.20 -0.31 10.40
CA THR A 18 13.26 0.05 9.32
C THR A 18 13.22 -1.01 8.22
N VAL A 19 14.38 -1.46 7.73
CA VAL A 19 14.51 -2.52 6.72
C VAL A 19 14.01 -3.86 7.28
N PHE A 20 14.38 -4.21 8.52
CA PHE A 20 13.90 -5.43 9.18
C PHE A 20 12.38 -5.44 9.40
N TYR A 21 11.79 -4.26 9.67
CA TYR A 21 10.34 -4.13 9.77
C TYR A 21 9.67 -4.28 8.39
N GLY A 22 10.06 -3.46 7.41
CA GLY A 22 9.41 -3.42 6.10
C GLY A 22 9.61 -4.69 5.27
N GLU A 23 10.81 -5.27 5.29
CA GLU A 23 11.13 -6.48 4.49
C GLU A 23 10.77 -7.80 5.18
N MET A 24 10.33 -7.79 6.45
CA MET A 24 10.06 -9.04 7.18
C MET A 24 8.92 -8.93 8.19
N LEU A 25 9.05 -8.14 9.26
CA LEU A 25 8.03 -8.12 10.33
C LEU A 25 6.64 -7.72 9.82
N ALA A 26 6.56 -6.78 8.88
CA ALA A 26 5.31 -6.35 8.28
C ALA A 26 4.53 -7.53 7.67
N PHE A 27 5.22 -8.47 7.03
CA PHE A 27 4.63 -9.66 6.41
C PHE A 27 4.27 -10.75 7.41
N TRP A 28 4.83 -10.72 8.64
CA TRP A 28 4.39 -11.59 9.74
C TRP A 28 3.17 -11.04 10.49
N MET A 29 2.88 -9.74 10.42
CA MET A 29 1.73 -9.13 11.10
C MET A 29 0.38 -9.84 10.83
N PRO A 30 0.04 -10.26 9.59
CA PRO A 30 -1.23 -10.92 9.31
C PRO A 30 -1.40 -12.24 10.06
N SER A 31 -0.35 -13.06 10.15
CA SER A 31 -0.40 -14.39 10.76
C SER A 31 -0.14 -14.40 12.27
N LEU A 32 0.52 -13.36 12.81
CA LEU A 32 0.80 -13.25 14.25
C LEU A 32 -0.28 -12.51 15.04
N TRP A 33 -0.91 -11.47 14.46
CA TRP A 33 -1.76 -10.54 15.23
C TRP A 33 -3.01 -10.04 14.51
N SER A 34 -2.98 -9.81 13.20
CA SER A 34 -4.08 -9.12 12.51
C SER A 34 -5.16 -10.04 11.95
N CYS A 35 -4.87 -11.33 11.74
CA CYS A 35 -5.82 -12.29 11.17
C CYS A 35 -5.75 -13.66 11.86
N SER A 36 -6.83 -14.42 11.70
CA SER A 36 -7.07 -15.72 12.33
C SER A 36 -7.93 -16.59 11.41
N TRP A 37 -8.07 -17.88 11.72
CA TRP A 37 -9.14 -18.66 11.10
C TRP A 37 -10.50 -18.24 11.72
N PRO A 38 -11.53 -17.93 10.90
CA PRO A 38 -12.79 -17.37 11.42
C PRO A 38 -13.54 -18.29 12.39
N HIS A 39 -13.39 -19.61 12.25
CA HIS A 39 -13.97 -20.57 13.22
C HIS A 39 -13.38 -20.47 14.63
N LEU A 40 -12.18 -19.87 14.79
CA LEU A 40 -11.56 -19.62 16.10
C LEU A 40 -12.09 -18.34 16.77
N LEU A 41 -12.71 -17.43 16.02
CA LEU A 41 -13.29 -16.20 16.56
C LEU A 41 -14.67 -16.40 17.20
N ASN A 42 -15.35 -17.52 16.91
CA ASN A 42 -16.66 -17.88 17.45
C ASN A 42 -16.59 -19.15 18.34
N PRO A 43 -15.89 -19.13 19.49
CA PRO A 43 -15.71 -20.30 20.36
C PRO A 43 -16.99 -20.78 21.08
N SER A 44 -18.10 -20.04 20.97
CA SER A 44 -19.34 -20.31 21.70
C SER A 44 -20.17 -21.50 21.19
N ILE A 45 -19.82 -22.10 20.05
CA ILE A 45 -20.69 -23.06 19.34
C ILE A 45 -20.32 -24.53 19.59
N ASN A 46 -19.05 -24.88 19.87
CA ASN A 46 -18.64 -26.28 20.08
C ASN A 46 -17.61 -26.43 21.22
N GLY A 47 -18.01 -27.10 22.31
CA GLY A 47 -17.13 -27.50 23.42
C GLY A 47 -16.25 -28.73 23.11
N GLY A 48 -15.73 -28.81 21.89
CA GLY A 48 -14.88 -29.89 21.39
C GLY A 48 -13.74 -29.33 20.54
N ASP A 49 -12.78 -30.18 20.15
CA ASP A 49 -11.54 -29.78 19.47
C ASP A 49 -11.79 -29.01 18.15
N THR A 50 -11.72 -27.67 18.25
CA THR A 50 -12.13 -26.72 17.21
C THR A 50 -11.29 -26.84 15.93
N SER A 51 -10.06 -27.38 16.02
CA SER A 51 -9.16 -27.52 14.88
C SER A 51 -9.52 -28.65 13.91
N SER A 52 -10.40 -29.58 14.30
CA SER A 52 -10.82 -30.73 13.46
C SER A 52 -12.17 -30.53 12.77
N GLY A 53 -12.97 -29.57 13.24
CA GLY A 53 -14.34 -29.32 12.76
C GLY A 53 -14.44 -28.60 11.42
N TYR A 54 -13.36 -28.02 10.91
CA TYR A 54 -13.37 -27.21 9.68
C TYR A 54 -12.17 -27.54 8.77
N ALA A 55 -12.42 -27.59 7.46
CA ALA A 55 -11.41 -27.50 6.43
C ALA A 55 -11.05 -26.02 6.16
N LYS A 56 -9.77 -25.75 5.94
CA LYS A 56 -9.16 -24.42 5.90
C LYS A 56 -8.79 -24.04 4.47
N ILE A 57 -9.37 -22.94 3.97
CA ILE A 57 -9.16 -22.45 2.60
C ILE A 57 -8.60 -21.03 2.64
N ALA A 58 -7.50 -20.78 1.94
CA ALA A 58 -7.01 -19.43 1.65
C ALA A 58 -7.42 -19.03 0.24
N VAL A 59 -7.98 -17.83 0.08
CA VAL A 59 -8.53 -17.32 -1.18
C VAL A 59 -7.73 -16.10 -1.62
N ILE A 60 -7.22 -16.14 -2.84
CA ILE A 60 -6.32 -15.16 -3.47
C ILE A 60 -6.92 -14.78 -4.82
N THR A 61 -6.74 -13.53 -5.28
CA THR A 61 -7.28 -13.04 -6.56
C THR A 61 -6.43 -11.92 -7.12
N ASP A 62 -6.58 -11.65 -8.42
CA ASP A 62 -6.01 -10.50 -9.13
C ASP A 62 -4.52 -10.34 -8.83
N VAL A 63 -3.77 -11.43 -9.04
CA VAL A 63 -2.32 -11.48 -8.90
C VAL A 63 -1.68 -10.64 -10.00
N GLN A 64 -2.24 -10.72 -11.22
CA GLN A 64 -1.93 -9.90 -12.39
C GLN A 64 -0.43 -9.60 -12.51
N LEU A 65 0.35 -10.65 -12.79
CA LEU A 65 1.80 -10.55 -12.95
C LEU A 65 2.14 -9.47 -13.98
N MET A 66 3.02 -8.54 -13.60
CA MET A 66 3.41 -7.47 -14.51
C MET A 66 4.09 -8.02 -15.77
N ASP A 67 3.75 -7.45 -16.91
CA ASP A 67 4.28 -7.83 -18.23
C ASP A 67 4.33 -6.62 -19.18
N SER A 68 4.61 -6.89 -20.46
CA SER A 68 4.75 -5.87 -21.51
C SER A 68 3.46 -5.07 -21.75
N THR A 69 2.29 -5.61 -21.39
CA THR A 69 0.99 -4.93 -21.51
C THR A 69 0.71 -3.98 -20.35
N SER A 70 1.16 -4.31 -19.12
CA SER A 70 0.86 -3.58 -17.88
C SER A 70 1.25 -2.10 -17.92
N LEU A 71 2.55 -1.82 -18.14
CA LEU A 71 3.11 -0.46 -18.08
C LEU A 71 3.39 0.13 -19.48
N ARG A 72 3.04 -0.59 -20.55
CA ARG A 72 3.40 -0.26 -21.95
C ARG A 72 4.90 -0.02 -22.15
N LEU A 73 5.73 -0.64 -21.31
CA LEU A 73 7.17 -0.59 -21.41
C LEU A 73 7.65 -1.61 -22.46
N PRO A 74 8.76 -1.34 -23.19
CA PRO A 74 9.30 -2.33 -24.11
C PRO A 74 9.61 -3.65 -23.40
N PRO A 75 9.33 -4.82 -24.02
CA PRO A 75 9.73 -6.11 -23.50
C PRO A 75 11.22 -6.14 -23.18
N LYS A 76 11.60 -6.75 -22.03
CA LYS A 76 12.99 -6.87 -21.57
C LYS A 76 13.72 -5.51 -21.41
N SER A 77 12.96 -4.44 -21.17
CA SER A 77 13.52 -3.17 -20.71
C SER A 77 13.79 -3.22 -19.21
N LEU A 78 14.89 -2.58 -18.77
CA LEU A 78 15.27 -2.54 -17.35
C LEU A 78 14.12 -2.06 -16.45
N GLY A 79 13.33 -1.08 -16.90
CA GLY A 79 12.18 -0.58 -16.14
C GLY A 79 11.10 -1.63 -15.91
N LEU A 80 10.82 -2.45 -16.93
CA LEU A 80 9.87 -3.56 -16.82
C LEU A 80 10.43 -4.66 -15.92
N GLU A 81 11.70 -5.05 -16.10
CA GLU A 81 12.35 -6.07 -15.27
C GLU A 81 12.39 -5.68 -13.79
N PHE A 82 12.65 -4.40 -13.46
CA PHE A 82 12.56 -3.89 -12.09
C PHE A 82 11.13 -3.93 -11.53
N ALA A 83 10.13 -3.54 -12.33
CA ALA A 83 8.72 -3.58 -11.92
C ALA A 83 8.23 -5.01 -11.66
N GLN A 84 8.61 -5.94 -12.55
CA GLN A 84 8.38 -7.38 -12.41
C GLN A 84 9.04 -7.91 -11.14
N PHE A 85 10.35 -7.74 -10.98
CA PHE A 85 11.10 -8.26 -9.83
C PHE A 85 10.52 -7.82 -8.48
N TYR A 86 10.23 -6.53 -8.30
CA TYR A 86 9.69 -6.03 -7.02
C TYR A 86 8.22 -6.39 -6.78
N THR A 87 7.46 -6.70 -7.82
CA THR A 87 6.07 -7.16 -7.68
C THR A 87 6.01 -8.66 -7.38
N ASP A 88 6.79 -9.45 -8.12
CA ASP A 88 6.96 -10.88 -7.90
C ASP A 88 7.49 -11.16 -6.48
N LEU A 89 8.52 -10.43 -6.05
CA LEU A 89 9.11 -10.56 -4.72
C LEU A 89 8.10 -10.24 -3.61
N TYR A 90 7.32 -9.16 -3.77
CA TYR A 90 6.26 -8.82 -2.83
C TYR A 90 5.24 -9.95 -2.68
N MET A 91 4.75 -10.48 -3.80
CA MET A 91 3.73 -11.53 -3.79
C MET A 91 4.27 -12.85 -3.24
N ARG A 92 5.54 -13.19 -3.56
CA ARG A 92 6.20 -14.38 -3.01
C ARG A 92 6.33 -14.26 -1.49
N ARG A 93 6.81 -13.11 -0.99
CA ARG A 93 6.90 -12.85 0.46
C ARG A 93 5.53 -12.88 1.12
N ALA A 94 4.52 -12.22 0.56
CA ALA A 94 3.15 -12.24 1.05
C ALA A 94 2.59 -13.67 1.14
N PHE A 95 2.82 -14.50 0.12
CA PHE A 95 2.35 -15.88 0.15
C PHE A 95 3.05 -16.71 1.23
N PHE A 96 4.38 -16.71 1.27
CA PHE A 96 5.14 -17.56 2.20
C PHE A 96 5.11 -17.09 3.66
N GLU A 97 5.04 -15.78 3.92
CA GLU A 97 5.18 -15.20 5.26
C GLU A 97 3.83 -14.69 5.84
N SER A 98 2.84 -14.37 5.00
CA SER A 98 1.49 -13.96 5.45
C SER A 98 0.42 -15.05 5.29
N VAL A 99 0.44 -15.85 4.21
CA VAL A 99 -0.64 -16.83 3.91
C VAL A 99 -0.30 -18.24 4.40
N LEU A 100 0.84 -18.81 3.99
CA LEU A 100 1.21 -20.19 4.33
C LEU A 100 1.36 -20.49 5.84
N PRO A 101 1.72 -19.55 6.74
CA PRO A 101 1.78 -19.84 8.18
C PRO A 101 0.44 -20.25 8.79
N PHE A 102 -0.69 -19.87 8.17
CA PHE A 102 -2.02 -20.35 8.56
C PHE A 102 -2.26 -21.84 8.28
N LYS A 103 -1.38 -22.48 7.47
CA LYS A 103 -1.48 -23.88 7.04
C LYS A 103 -2.86 -24.18 6.41
N PRO A 104 -3.22 -23.52 5.29
CA PRO A 104 -4.44 -23.86 4.56
C PRO A 104 -4.35 -25.28 4.01
N ASP A 105 -5.49 -25.98 3.97
CA ASP A 105 -5.63 -27.28 3.31
C ASP A 105 -5.88 -27.09 1.80
N VAL A 106 -6.48 -25.95 1.42
CA VAL A 106 -6.72 -25.53 0.03
C VAL A 106 -6.28 -24.08 -0.18
N VAL A 107 -5.59 -23.80 -1.30
CA VAL A 107 -5.40 -22.44 -1.82
C VAL A 107 -6.24 -22.29 -3.08
N LEU A 108 -7.13 -21.29 -3.09
CA LEU A 108 -8.06 -21.00 -4.18
C LEU A 108 -7.69 -19.67 -4.83
N PHE A 109 -7.39 -19.69 -6.13
CA PHE A 109 -7.15 -18.50 -6.93
C PHE A 109 -8.39 -18.12 -7.77
N LEU A 110 -8.93 -16.91 -7.59
CA LEU A 110 -10.15 -16.42 -8.26
C LEU A 110 -9.91 -15.70 -9.60
N GLY A 111 -8.91 -16.15 -10.36
CA GLY A 111 -8.56 -15.60 -11.67
C GLY A 111 -7.60 -14.42 -11.64
N ASP A 112 -7.26 -13.97 -12.85
CA ASP A 112 -6.34 -12.89 -13.18
C ASP A 112 -4.94 -13.15 -12.58
N PHE A 113 -4.32 -14.22 -13.09
CA PHE A 113 -2.95 -14.61 -12.73
C PHE A 113 -1.95 -13.76 -13.53
N PHE A 114 -2.26 -13.53 -14.80
CA PHE A 114 -1.51 -12.68 -15.72
C PHE A 114 -2.25 -11.35 -15.91
N ASP A 115 -1.59 -10.35 -16.51
CA ASP A 115 -2.24 -9.09 -16.92
C ASP A 115 -2.49 -9.10 -18.45
N GLY A 116 -1.47 -9.44 -19.23
CA GLY A 116 -1.52 -9.46 -20.70
C GLY A 116 -1.98 -10.78 -21.32
N GLY A 117 -2.47 -11.76 -20.55
CA GLY A 117 -2.57 -13.17 -20.93
C GLY A 117 -3.00 -13.41 -22.39
N PRO A 118 -4.24 -13.09 -22.80
CA PRO A 118 -4.74 -13.31 -24.17
C PRO A 118 -4.00 -12.59 -25.29
N PHE A 119 -3.05 -11.70 -24.97
CA PHE A 119 -2.28 -10.89 -25.91
C PHE A 119 -0.79 -11.29 -25.98
N MET A 120 -0.28 -12.05 -25.01
CA MET A 120 1.08 -12.62 -24.98
C MET A 120 1.30 -13.65 -26.09
N SER A 121 2.55 -13.76 -26.56
CA SER A 121 3.02 -14.98 -27.26
C SER A 121 3.03 -16.20 -26.33
N ASP A 122 3.18 -17.41 -26.87
CA ASP A 122 3.29 -18.62 -26.03
C ASP A 122 4.61 -18.64 -25.23
N GLU A 123 5.67 -18.01 -25.73
CA GLU A 123 6.93 -17.82 -25.03
C GLU A 123 6.79 -16.83 -23.86
N GLU A 124 6.19 -15.64 -24.08
CA GLU A 124 5.93 -14.64 -23.03
C GLU A 124 4.99 -15.20 -21.94
N TRP A 125 3.98 -15.97 -22.35
CA TRP A 125 3.08 -16.64 -21.43
C TRP A 125 3.78 -17.74 -20.63
N GLN A 126 4.66 -18.52 -21.25
CA GLN A 126 5.45 -19.53 -20.54
C GLN A 126 6.48 -18.89 -19.58
N GLU A 127 7.14 -17.79 -19.95
CA GLU A 127 8.00 -17.00 -19.05
C GLU A 127 7.19 -16.50 -17.83
N SER A 128 5.99 -15.98 -18.07
CA SER A 128 5.07 -15.50 -17.01
C SER A 128 4.54 -16.64 -16.13
N LEU A 129 4.22 -17.80 -16.72
CA LEU A 129 3.81 -18.99 -15.97
C LEU A 129 4.92 -19.52 -15.06
N GLN A 130 6.17 -19.52 -15.51
CA GLN A 130 7.30 -19.91 -14.66
C GLN A 130 7.50 -18.94 -13.50
N ARG A 131 7.33 -17.63 -13.72
CA ARG A 131 7.29 -16.62 -12.65
C ARG A 131 6.16 -16.92 -11.66
N PHE A 132 4.93 -17.15 -12.13
CA PHE A 132 3.78 -17.52 -11.28
C PHE A 132 4.08 -18.74 -10.41
N LYS A 133 4.54 -19.84 -11.01
CA LYS A 133 4.86 -21.08 -10.28
C LYS A 133 6.02 -20.91 -9.29
N HIS A 134 7.00 -20.07 -9.60
CA HIS A 134 8.06 -19.72 -8.64
C HIS A 134 7.51 -18.88 -7.49
N ILE A 135 6.74 -17.82 -7.75
CA ILE A 135 6.17 -16.92 -6.73
C ILE A 135 5.35 -17.69 -5.70
N PHE A 136 4.49 -18.61 -6.14
CA PHE A 136 3.62 -19.41 -5.27
C PHE A 136 4.19 -20.80 -4.91
N GLY A 137 5.46 -21.08 -5.22
CA GLY A 137 6.13 -22.33 -4.83
C GLY A 137 5.52 -23.61 -5.44
N LEU A 138 4.84 -23.50 -6.59
CA LEU A 138 4.14 -24.58 -7.28
C LEU A 138 5.09 -25.51 -8.06
N ASN A 139 6.32 -25.06 -8.33
CA ASN A 139 7.37 -25.87 -8.97
C ASN A 139 8.01 -26.91 -8.02
N VAL A 140 7.75 -26.86 -6.71
CA VAL A 140 8.43 -27.71 -5.71
C VAL A 140 7.52 -28.86 -5.28
N GLU A 141 7.61 -29.99 -5.98
CA GLU A 141 6.80 -31.20 -5.77
C GLU A 141 6.84 -31.77 -4.34
N GLU A 142 7.78 -31.35 -3.48
CA GLU A 142 7.95 -31.90 -2.12
C GLU A 142 7.45 -30.98 -1.00
N ARG A 143 7.42 -29.64 -1.16
CA ARG A 143 7.06 -28.73 -0.06
C ARG A 143 5.56 -28.59 0.18
N HIS A 144 4.74 -28.80 -0.83
CA HIS A 144 3.30 -28.49 -0.80
C HIS A 144 2.39 -29.69 -1.07
N ARG A 145 2.88 -30.94 -0.96
CA ARG A 145 2.11 -32.17 -1.26
C ARG A 145 0.75 -32.29 -0.55
N ASN A 146 0.56 -31.57 0.55
CA ASN A 146 -0.66 -31.61 1.36
C ASN A 146 -1.60 -30.40 1.13
N ILE A 147 -1.23 -29.41 0.31
CA ILE A 147 -2.07 -28.25 0.01
C ILE A 147 -2.65 -28.42 -1.38
N GLN A 148 -3.98 -28.49 -1.49
CA GLN A 148 -4.65 -28.53 -2.78
C GLN A 148 -4.73 -27.13 -3.39
N VAL A 149 -4.34 -26.97 -4.65
CA VAL A 149 -4.53 -25.72 -5.39
C VAL A 149 -5.77 -25.83 -6.28
N ARG A 150 -6.61 -24.79 -6.28
CA ARG A 150 -7.79 -24.62 -7.15
C ARG A 150 -7.75 -23.26 -7.81
N SER A 151 -8.29 -23.16 -9.02
CA SER A 151 -8.21 -21.97 -9.86
C SER A 151 -9.44 -21.82 -10.75
N ILE A 152 -9.91 -20.59 -10.94
CA ILE A 152 -10.86 -20.21 -12.00
C ILE A 152 -10.21 -19.16 -12.91
N PRO A 153 -10.63 -18.99 -14.17
CA PRO A 153 -10.05 -17.99 -15.05
C PRO A 153 -10.55 -16.58 -14.71
N GLY A 154 -9.65 -15.60 -14.86
CA GLY A 154 -10.00 -14.18 -14.96
C GLY A 154 -10.01 -13.68 -16.40
N ASN A 155 -10.46 -12.45 -16.63
CA ASN A 155 -10.48 -11.89 -17.98
C ASN A 155 -9.10 -11.51 -18.52
N HIS A 156 -8.11 -11.29 -17.65
CA HIS A 156 -6.69 -11.13 -18.03
C HIS A 156 -5.99 -12.49 -18.27
N ASP A 157 -6.62 -13.63 -17.96
CA ASP A 157 -6.09 -14.96 -18.29
C ASP A 157 -6.56 -15.47 -19.66
N VAL A 158 -7.88 -15.45 -19.89
CA VAL A 158 -8.52 -16.05 -21.08
C VAL A 158 -9.26 -15.08 -21.99
N GLY A 159 -9.49 -13.84 -21.53
CA GLY A 159 -10.26 -12.83 -22.25
C GLY A 159 -11.77 -13.01 -22.07
N TYR A 160 -12.54 -12.09 -22.66
CA TYR A 160 -13.99 -12.23 -22.79
C TYR A 160 -14.38 -13.11 -23.98
N ALA A 161 -15.65 -13.50 -24.05
CA ALA A 161 -16.21 -14.28 -25.16
C ALA A 161 -15.76 -13.80 -26.56
N SER A 162 -15.68 -12.48 -26.80
CA SER A 162 -15.22 -11.88 -28.06
C SER A 162 -13.77 -12.22 -28.44
N ILE A 163 -12.89 -12.44 -27.47
CA ILE A 163 -11.50 -12.87 -27.69
C ILE A 163 -11.47 -14.39 -27.85
N MET A 164 -12.11 -15.12 -26.93
CA MET A 164 -12.10 -16.58 -26.85
C MET A 164 -12.73 -17.25 -28.10
N SER A 165 -13.71 -16.60 -28.73
CA SER A 165 -14.34 -17.06 -29.97
C SER A 165 -13.35 -17.13 -31.14
N HIS A 166 -12.35 -16.25 -31.16
CA HIS A 166 -11.32 -16.16 -32.21
C HIS A 166 -9.97 -16.79 -31.81
N LYS A 167 -9.59 -16.74 -30.53
CA LYS A 167 -8.31 -17.20 -29.96
C LYS A 167 -8.46 -18.46 -29.11
N ARG A 168 -8.71 -19.60 -29.77
CA ARG A 168 -8.93 -20.89 -29.07
C ARG A 168 -7.68 -21.43 -28.38
N GLU A 169 -6.50 -21.05 -28.85
CA GLU A 169 -5.20 -21.38 -28.26
C GLU A 169 -5.02 -20.82 -26.84
N VAL A 170 -5.51 -19.60 -26.58
CA VAL A 170 -5.49 -18.97 -25.25
C VAL A 170 -6.27 -19.82 -24.23
N VAL A 171 -7.48 -20.26 -24.61
CA VAL A 171 -8.30 -21.14 -23.77
C VAL A 171 -7.62 -22.50 -23.59
N ARG A 172 -7.10 -23.11 -24.66
CA ARG A 172 -6.46 -24.44 -24.60
C ARG A 172 -5.23 -24.47 -23.70
N ARG A 173 -4.35 -23.47 -23.76
CA ARG A 173 -3.13 -23.44 -22.93
C ARG A 173 -3.46 -23.17 -21.46
N TYR A 174 -4.49 -22.35 -21.19
CA TYR A 174 -5.04 -22.20 -19.84
C TYR A 174 -5.57 -23.54 -19.32
N GLU A 175 -6.48 -24.19 -20.07
CA GLU A 175 -7.12 -25.44 -19.64
C GLU A 175 -6.12 -26.61 -19.50
N LYS A 176 -5.02 -26.59 -20.26
CA LYS A 176 -3.92 -27.56 -20.15
C LYS A 176 -3.14 -27.44 -18.84
N GLU A 177 -3.04 -26.25 -18.27
CA GLU A 177 -2.23 -25.96 -17.08
C GLU A 177 -3.08 -25.86 -15.80
N PHE A 178 -4.18 -25.11 -15.86
CA PHE A 178 -5.05 -24.81 -14.71
C PHE A 178 -6.32 -25.67 -14.64
N GLY A 179 -6.56 -26.53 -15.64
CA GLY A 179 -7.74 -27.38 -15.74
C GLY A 179 -8.97 -26.70 -16.37
N THR A 180 -10.09 -27.41 -16.38
CA THR A 180 -11.36 -26.94 -16.97
C THR A 180 -11.86 -25.68 -16.29
N ARG A 181 -12.34 -24.70 -17.06
CA ARG A 181 -12.80 -23.39 -16.56
C ARG A 181 -14.12 -23.44 -15.77
N ASN A 182 -14.98 -24.42 -16.05
CA ASN A 182 -16.25 -24.67 -15.37
C ASN A 182 -16.16 -26.03 -14.66
N TYR A 183 -16.32 -26.09 -13.33
CA TYR A 183 -16.29 -27.35 -12.57
C TYR A 183 -16.92 -27.24 -11.17
N GLY A 184 -17.24 -28.39 -10.57
CA GLY A 184 -17.61 -28.51 -9.15
C GLY A 184 -16.53 -29.24 -8.35
N PHE A 185 -16.40 -28.91 -7.06
CA PHE A 185 -15.58 -29.67 -6.10
C PHE A 185 -16.12 -29.54 -4.67
N THR A 186 -15.65 -30.40 -3.75
CA THR A 186 -16.09 -30.38 -2.34
C THR A 186 -14.90 -30.17 -1.42
N VAL A 187 -15.06 -29.33 -0.40
CA VAL A 187 -14.10 -29.16 0.69
C VAL A 187 -14.87 -29.23 2.01
N GLY A 188 -14.49 -30.17 2.90
CA GLY A 188 -15.31 -30.52 4.06
C GLY A 188 -16.70 -31.04 3.65
N LYS A 189 -17.75 -30.39 4.14
CA LYS A 189 -19.17 -30.61 3.77
C LYS A 189 -19.76 -29.43 3.00
N VAL A 190 -18.93 -28.75 2.21
CA VAL A 190 -19.31 -27.60 1.40
C VAL A 190 -18.96 -27.87 -0.07
N GLU A 191 -19.93 -27.67 -0.95
CA GLU A 191 -19.74 -27.74 -2.40
C GLU A 191 -19.33 -26.38 -2.95
N PHE A 192 -18.35 -26.36 -3.85
CA PHE A 192 -17.85 -25.18 -4.54
C PHE A 192 -18.12 -25.32 -6.03
N VAL A 193 -18.80 -24.34 -6.61
CA VAL A 193 -19.22 -24.31 -8.01
C VAL A 193 -18.47 -23.19 -8.72
N ALA A 194 -17.51 -23.56 -9.55
CA ALA A 194 -16.69 -22.66 -10.35
C ALA A 194 -17.32 -22.42 -11.73
N VAL A 195 -17.56 -21.15 -12.06
CA VAL A 195 -18.08 -20.72 -13.37
C VAL A 195 -17.13 -19.78 -14.09
N ASP A 196 -17.01 -19.99 -15.40
CA ASP A 196 -16.37 -19.07 -16.33
C ASP A 196 -17.29 -17.86 -16.52
N ALA A 197 -17.03 -16.81 -15.74
CA ALA A 197 -17.81 -15.59 -15.72
C ALA A 197 -17.74 -14.81 -17.06
N GLN A 198 -16.61 -14.94 -17.76
CA GLN A 198 -16.27 -14.23 -19.00
C GLN A 198 -17.15 -14.61 -20.19
N THR A 199 -17.90 -15.72 -20.07
CA THR A 199 -18.74 -16.29 -21.13
C THR A 199 -20.23 -16.35 -20.80
N LEU A 200 -20.65 -16.10 -19.55
CA LEU A 200 -22.06 -16.20 -19.13
C LEU A 200 -22.98 -15.23 -19.88
N ASP A 201 -22.55 -13.96 -20.00
CA ASP A 201 -23.22 -12.90 -20.76
C ASP A 201 -22.86 -12.90 -22.27
N GLY A 202 -22.21 -13.97 -22.74
CA GLY A 202 -21.95 -14.20 -24.16
C GLY A 202 -23.21 -14.54 -24.95
N GLN A 203 -23.08 -14.69 -26.28
CA GLN A 203 -24.23 -15.04 -27.11
C GLN A 203 -24.86 -16.38 -26.69
N PRO A 204 -26.19 -16.48 -26.47
CA PRO A 204 -26.84 -17.71 -25.99
C PRO A 204 -26.71 -18.95 -26.88
N ARG A 205 -26.32 -18.78 -28.15
CA ARG A 205 -26.07 -19.87 -29.10
C ARG A 205 -24.58 -20.17 -29.31
N GLY A 206 -23.69 -19.46 -28.62
CA GLY A 206 -22.25 -19.69 -28.67
C GLY A 206 -21.85 -20.82 -27.73
N ASN A 207 -21.06 -21.79 -28.22
CA ASN A 207 -20.62 -22.95 -27.45
C ASN A 207 -19.97 -22.59 -26.11
N LEU A 208 -19.28 -21.45 -26.02
CA LEU A 208 -18.63 -21.00 -24.78
C LEU A 208 -19.65 -20.69 -23.67
N SER A 209 -20.67 -19.87 -23.97
CA SER A 209 -21.74 -19.54 -23.03
C SER A 209 -22.57 -20.78 -22.70
N TYR A 210 -22.86 -21.62 -23.70
CA TYR A 210 -23.57 -22.89 -23.50
C TYR A 210 -22.87 -23.78 -22.48
N ASN A 211 -21.56 -24.01 -22.60
CA ASN A 211 -20.81 -24.88 -21.69
C ASN A 211 -20.85 -24.38 -20.23
N SER A 212 -20.78 -23.07 -20.01
CA SER A 212 -20.85 -22.47 -18.67
C SER A 212 -22.25 -22.62 -18.08
N TRP A 213 -23.31 -22.38 -18.87
CA TRP A 213 -24.69 -22.60 -18.45
C TRP A 213 -25.09 -24.08 -18.31
N GLU A 214 -24.41 -25.00 -19.01
CA GLU A 214 -24.63 -26.44 -18.90
C GLU A 214 -24.22 -26.97 -17.53
N LEU A 215 -23.07 -26.55 -16.99
CA LEU A 215 -22.69 -26.88 -15.60
C LEU A 215 -23.73 -26.35 -14.61
N VAL A 216 -24.14 -25.09 -14.74
CA VAL A 216 -25.13 -24.47 -13.85
C VAL A 216 -26.47 -25.22 -13.89
N LYS A 217 -26.85 -25.74 -15.07
CA LYS A 217 -28.04 -26.57 -15.23
C LYS A 217 -27.88 -27.92 -14.53
N ILE A 218 -26.76 -28.62 -14.70
CA ILE A 218 -26.49 -29.90 -14.03
C ILE A 218 -26.54 -29.73 -12.50
N VAL A 219 -25.91 -28.67 -11.97
CA VAL A 219 -25.92 -28.33 -10.54
C VAL A 219 -27.33 -28.00 -10.01
N SER A 220 -28.22 -27.44 -10.84
CA SER A 220 -29.58 -27.10 -10.44
C SER A 220 -30.56 -28.29 -10.48
N GLU A 221 -30.26 -29.30 -11.29
CA GLU A 221 -30.98 -30.58 -11.34
C GLU A 221 -30.54 -31.54 -10.21
N ASP A 222 -29.32 -31.39 -9.68
CA ASP A 222 -28.82 -32.20 -8.56
C ASP A 222 -29.44 -31.81 -7.20
N VAL A 223 -29.65 -32.82 -6.35
CA VAL A 223 -30.26 -32.64 -5.03
C VAL A 223 -29.29 -31.93 -4.11
N GLN A 224 -29.62 -30.70 -3.73
CA GLN A 224 -28.77 -29.88 -2.85
C GLN A 224 -28.74 -30.42 -1.41
N VAL A 225 -27.86 -31.41 -1.17
CA VAL A 225 -27.56 -31.98 0.15
C VAL A 225 -26.53 -31.14 0.92
N LEU A 226 -25.65 -30.44 0.21
CA LEU A 226 -24.59 -29.61 0.78
C LEU A 226 -24.86 -28.10 0.54
N PRO A 227 -24.45 -27.21 1.45
CA PRO A 227 -24.36 -25.78 1.18
C PRO A 227 -23.37 -25.54 0.03
N ARG A 228 -23.70 -24.60 -0.85
CA ARG A 228 -22.95 -24.27 -2.07
C ARG A 228 -22.27 -22.91 -1.97
N VAL A 229 -21.03 -22.83 -2.41
CA VAL A 229 -20.27 -21.58 -2.63
C VAL A 229 -20.12 -21.38 -4.13
N LEU A 230 -20.55 -20.23 -4.64
CA LEU A 230 -20.32 -19.84 -6.02
C LEU A 230 -18.97 -19.14 -6.15
N LEU A 231 -18.14 -19.58 -7.09
CA LEU A 231 -16.87 -18.98 -7.45
C LEU A 231 -16.99 -18.38 -8.85
N THR A 232 -16.84 -17.06 -8.95
CA THR A 232 -16.96 -16.30 -10.20
C THR A 232 -15.94 -15.17 -10.18
N HIS A 233 -15.06 -15.05 -11.18
CA HIS A 233 -14.06 -13.97 -11.17
C HIS A 233 -14.74 -12.59 -11.24
N ILE A 234 -15.66 -12.41 -12.20
CA ILE A 234 -16.46 -11.19 -12.34
C ILE A 234 -17.56 -11.20 -11.27
N PRO A 235 -17.71 -10.13 -10.45
CA PRO A 235 -18.75 -10.04 -9.43
C PRO A 235 -20.17 -10.05 -10.01
N LEU A 236 -21.14 -10.41 -9.16
CA LEU A 236 -22.54 -10.38 -9.55
C LEU A 236 -23.06 -8.94 -9.75
N TYR A 237 -24.13 -8.82 -10.53
CA TYR A 237 -24.84 -7.56 -10.74
C TYR A 237 -25.21 -6.90 -9.41
N ARG A 238 -24.94 -5.60 -9.32
CA ARG A 238 -25.44 -4.71 -8.27
C ARG A 238 -25.83 -3.36 -8.87
N PRO A 239 -26.87 -2.67 -8.36
CA PRO A 239 -27.19 -1.32 -8.81
C PRO A 239 -26.02 -0.34 -8.68
N ASP A 240 -26.01 0.69 -9.51
CA ASP A 240 -25.06 1.80 -9.40
C ASP A 240 -25.09 2.42 -7.99
N HIS A 241 -23.91 2.86 -7.53
CA HIS A 241 -23.70 3.42 -6.18
C HIS A 241 -23.99 2.46 -5.01
N THR A 242 -24.08 1.13 -5.24
CA THR A 242 -24.15 0.13 -4.15
C THR A 242 -22.93 0.22 -3.24
N LEU A 243 -23.17 0.38 -1.93
CA LEU A 243 -22.11 0.44 -0.91
C LEU A 243 -21.44 -0.93 -0.72
N CYS A 244 -20.11 -0.93 -0.63
CA CYS A 244 -19.28 -2.14 -0.56
C CYS A 244 -18.94 -2.61 0.87
N GLY A 245 -19.59 -2.07 1.89
CA GLY A 245 -19.17 -2.23 3.28
C GLY A 245 -17.96 -1.35 3.66
N PRO A 246 -17.43 -1.50 4.89
CA PRO A 246 -16.50 -0.54 5.48
C PRO A 246 -15.03 -0.68 5.02
N HIS A 247 -14.71 -1.72 4.24
CA HIS A 247 -13.32 -2.05 3.89
C HIS A 247 -12.88 -1.52 2.51
N ARG A 248 -13.81 -1.03 1.68
CA ARG A 248 -13.48 -0.41 0.40
C ARG A 248 -12.76 0.93 0.60
N ASN A 249 -11.65 1.14 -0.10
CA ASN A 249 -10.91 2.40 -0.04
C ASN A 249 -11.10 3.28 -1.31
N SER A 250 -11.38 2.66 -2.46
CA SER A 250 -11.62 3.33 -3.74
C SER A 250 -13.09 3.78 -3.92
N PRO A 251 -13.38 4.71 -4.84
CA PRO A 251 -14.75 5.00 -5.26
C PRO A 251 -15.48 3.74 -5.73
N ILE A 252 -16.81 3.72 -5.58
CA ILE A 252 -17.66 2.62 -6.04
C ILE A 252 -17.56 2.52 -7.57
N ILE A 253 -17.24 1.32 -8.07
CA ILE A 253 -17.33 1.02 -9.51
C ILE A 253 -18.81 0.83 -9.88
N ASN A 254 -19.33 1.67 -10.77
CA ASN A 254 -20.68 1.53 -11.33
C ASN A 254 -20.71 0.52 -12.50
N GLN A 255 -21.91 0.18 -12.97
CA GLN A 255 -22.12 -0.70 -14.10
C GLN A 255 -21.45 -0.15 -15.37
N ARG A 256 -20.68 -1.02 -16.04
CA ARG A 256 -20.09 -0.74 -17.35
C ARG A 256 -20.00 -2.05 -18.11
N ILE A 257 -20.41 -2.01 -19.37
CA ILE A 257 -20.28 -3.11 -20.33
C ILE A 257 -19.92 -2.52 -21.70
N SER A 258 -19.09 -3.22 -22.47
CA SER A 258 -18.77 -2.87 -23.85
C SER A 258 -18.81 -4.11 -24.74
N TYR A 259 -19.23 -3.90 -25.98
CA TYR A 259 -19.46 -4.96 -26.96
C TYR A 259 -18.60 -4.76 -28.21
N SER A 260 -18.24 -5.86 -28.84
CA SER A 260 -17.61 -5.89 -30.15
C SER A 260 -18.56 -5.33 -31.20
N ALA A 261 -18.13 -4.29 -31.93
CA ALA A 261 -18.95 -3.69 -32.99
C ALA A 261 -19.36 -4.70 -34.08
N TYR A 262 -18.52 -5.73 -34.31
CA TYR A 262 -18.73 -6.73 -35.35
C TYR A 262 -19.51 -7.96 -34.86
N THR A 263 -19.20 -8.48 -33.67
CA THR A 263 -19.77 -9.74 -33.19
C THR A 263 -20.86 -9.56 -32.12
N GLN A 264 -21.04 -8.34 -31.58
CA GLN A 264 -21.94 -8.06 -30.46
C GLN A 264 -21.66 -8.93 -29.21
N GLU A 265 -20.47 -9.53 -29.12
CA GLU A 265 -20.00 -10.23 -27.94
C GLU A 265 -19.37 -9.24 -26.95
N VAL A 266 -19.45 -9.55 -25.65
CA VAL A 266 -18.81 -8.75 -24.59
C VAL A 266 -17.30 -8.67 -24.83
N VAL A 267 -16.77 -7.46 -24.72
CA VAL A 267 -15.33 -7.13 -24.77
C VAL A 267 -14.80 -6.78 -23.38
N TYR A 268 -15.66 -6.21 -22.53
CA TYR A 268 -15.36 -5.86 -21.15
C TYR A 268 -16.65 -5.64 -20.37
N GLN A 269 -16.71 -6.07 -19.10
CA GLN A 269 -17.77 -5.67 -18.17
C GLN A 269 -17.25 -5.63 -16.72
N ASN A 270 -17.79 -4.73 -15.89
CA ASN A 270 -17.43 -4.65 -14.46
C ASN A 270 -18.14 -5.72 -13.61
N TYR A 271 -19.30 -6.18 -14.08
CA TYR A 271 -20.21 -7.10 -13.38
C TYR A 271 -20.87 -8.02 -14.40
N LEU A 272 -21.34 -9.17 -13.95
CA LEU A 272 -22.32 -9.96 -14.71
C LEU A 272 -23.63 -9.18 -14.90
N SER A 273 -24.40 -9.50 -15.94
CA SER A 273 -25.73 -8.90 -16.13
C SER A 273 -26.70 -9.26 -14.99
N GLU A 274 -27.75 -8.45 -14.81
CA GLU A 274 -28.80 -8.71 -13.82
C GLU A 274 -29.49 -10.06 -14.06
N GLU A 275 -29.76 -10.40 -15.33
CA GLU A 275 -30.37 -11.67 -15.71
C GLU A 275 -29.48 -12.86 -15.36
N SER A 276 -28.21 -12.83 -15.77
CA SER A 276 -27.24 -13.89 -15.46
C SER A 276 -27.03 -14.04 -13.96
N SER A 277 -26.88 -12.93 -13.23
CA SER A 277 -26.67 -12.95 -11.78
C SER A 277 -27.86 -13.54 -11.03
N LYS A 278 -29.08 -13.11 -11.37
CA LYS A 278 -30.32 -13.65 -10.81
C LYS A 278 -30.48 -15.13 -11.14
N ARG A 279 -30.16 -15.54 -12.37
CA ARG A 279 -30.25 -16.92 -12.82
C ARG A 279 -29.23 -17.83 -12.10
N LEU A 280 -28.00 -17.38 -11.88
CA LEU A 280 -27.00 -18.08 -11.06
C LEU A 280 -27.52 -18.29 -9.63
N LEU A 281 -27.99 -17.22 -8.98
CA LEU A 281 -28.52 -17.27 -7.62
C LEU A 281 -29.73 -18.22 -7.49
N GLU A 282 -30.68 -18.17 -8.43
CA GLU A 282 -31.87 -19.02 -8.41
C GLU A 282 -31.58 -20.51 -8.74
N LEU A 283 -30.60 -20.80 -9.59
CA LEU A 283 -30.27 -22.17 -10.01
C LEU A 283 -29.28 -22.86 -9.07
N ILE A 284 -28.21 -22.17 -8.65
CA ILE A 284 -27.16 -22.74 -7.78
C ILE A 284 -27.60 -22.71 -6.32
N LYS A 285 -28.35 -21.68 -5.90
CA LYS A 285 -28.75 -21.41 -4.50
C LYS A 285 -27.54 -21.39 -3.56
N PRO A 286 -26.54 -20.52 -3.80
CA PRO A 286 -25.34 -20.45 -2.98
C PRO A 286 -25.63 -19.79 -1.63
N VAL A 287 -24.91 -20.21 -0.59
CA VAL A 287 -24.88 -19.51 0.72
C VAL A 287 -23.86 -18.38 0.73
N LEU A 288 -22.82 -18.50 -0.11
CA LEU A 288 -21.73 -17.53 -0.27
C LEU A 288 -21.34 -17.43 -1.75
N VAL A 289 -20.98 -16.23 -2.19
CA VAL A 289 -20.36 -15.96 -3.49
C VAL A 289 -18.97 -15.35 -3.22
N LEU A 290 -17.97 -15.80 -3.97
CA LEU A 290 -16.61 -15.24 -3.92
C LEU A 290 -16.21 -14.75 -5.32
N SER A 291 -15.73 -13.50 -5.38
CA SER A 291 -15.32 -12.83 -6.62
C SER A 291 -14.03 -12.00 -6.50
N GLY A 292 -13.49 -11.57 -7.64
CA GLY A 292 -12.29 -10.73 -7.79
C GLY A 292 -12.60 -9.51 -8.66
N HIS A 293 -11.72 -9.16 -9.60
CA HIS A 293 -11.93 -8.18 -10.70
C HIS A 293 -12.08 -6.69 -10.30
N ASP A 294 -12.74 -6.37 -9.18
CA ASP A 294 -12.88 -5.00 -8.66
C ASP A 294 -11.54 -4.48 -8.08
N HIS A 295 -10.59 -5.38 -7.82
CA HIS A 295 -9.30 -5.19 -7.12
C HIS A 295 -9.41 -4.62 -5.69
N ASP A 296 -10.57 -4.13 -5.28
CA ASP A 296 -10.85 -3.56 -3.96
C ASP A 296 -11.89 -4.38 -3.20
N GLN A 297 -11.83 -4.33 -1.88
CA GLN A 297 -12.65 -5.19 -1.03
C GLN A 297 -14.11 -4.72 -1.08
N CYS A 298 -15.02 -5.62 -1.44
CA CYS A 298 -16.46 -5.34 -1.44
C CYS A 298 -17.25 -6.47 -0.78
N THR A 299 -18.26 -6.13 0.00
CA THR A 299 -19.23 -7.08 0.55
C THR A 299 -20.64 -6.59 0.26
N VAL A 300 -21.44 -7.43 -0.42
CA VAL A 300 -22.82 -7.15 -0.81
C VAL A 300 -23.68 -8.35 -0.42
N THR A 301 -24.95 -8.14 -0.07
CA THR A 301 -25.90 -9.25 0.15
C THR A 301 -26.92 -9.26 -0.97
N HIS A 302 -26.92 -10.32 -1.76
CA HIS A 302 -27.87 -10.54 -2.84
C HIS A 302 -29.15 -11.19 -2.32
N SER A 303 -30.28 -10.83 -2.90
CA SER A 303 -31.59 -11.42 -2.58
C SER A 303 -32.12 -12.24 -3.75
N SER A 304 -32.58 -13.46 -3.48
CA SER A 304 -33.18 -14.36 -4.47
C SER A 304 -34.51 -14.92 -3.95
N LYS A 305 -35.26 -15.63 -4.82
CA LYS A 305 -36.50 -16.34 -4.44
C LYS A 305 -36.28 -17.42 -3.37
N PHE A 306 -35.06 -17.91 -3.20
CA PHE A 306 -34.71 -19.01 -2.30
C PHE A 306 -33.94 -18.56 -1.04
N GLY A 307 -33.81 -17.25 -0.82
CA GLY A 307 -33.07 -16.66 0.28
C GLY A 307 -31.98 -15.69 -0.18
N THR A 308 -31.15 -15.27 0.77
CA THR A 308 -30.04 -14.33 0.55
C THR A 308 -28.71 -15.05 0.40
N ALA A 309 -27.82 -14.50 -0.44
CA ALA A 309 -26.44 -14.95 -0.58
C ALA A 309 -25.50 -13.77 -0.34
N LYS A 310 -24.52 -13.93 0.55
CA LYS A 310 -23.47 -12.92 0.76
C LYS A 310 -22.43 -13.06 -0.35
N GLU A 311 -22.06 -11.97 -1.00
CA GLU A 311 -20.91 -11.91 -1.90
C GLU A 311 -19.76 -11.19 -1.21
N HIS A 312 -18.57 -11.80 -1.26
CA HIS A 312 -17.32 -11.11 -1.00
C HIS A 312 -16.51 -11.01 -2.30
N THR A 313 -16.35 -9.78 -2.79
CA THR A 313 -15.31 -9.46 -3.75
C THR A 313 -14.02 -9.25 -2.97
N VAL A 314 -13.06 -10.14 -3.18
CA VAL A 314 -11.75 -10.10 -2.54
C VAL A 314 -10.90 -9.05 -3.27
N GLY A 315 -10.18 -8.21 -2.53
CA GLY A 315 -9.28 -7.24 -3.14
C GLY A 315 -7.97 -7.90 -3.61
N THR A 316 -7.32 -7.28 -4.57
CA THR A 316 -6.09 -7.78 -5.23
C THR A 316 -5.02 -8.24 -4.24
N PHE A 317 -4.31 -9.31 -4.62
CA PHE A 317 -3.12 -9.77 -3.92
C PHE A 317 -1.86 -8.95 -4.27
N SER A 318 -1.91 -8.19 -5.37
CA SER A 318 -0.78 -7.41 -5.90
C SER A 318 -0.81 -5.97 -5.43
N TRP A 319 0.37 -5.38 -5.18
CA TRP A 319 0.51 -3.99 -4.77
C TRP A 319 0.53 -2.98 -5.94
N GLN A 320 0.38 -3.46 -7.17
CA GLN A 320 0.43 -2.64 -8.40
C GLN A 320 -0.94 -2.36 -9.02
N GLN A 321 -2.01 -3.00 -8.53
CA GLN A 321 -3.30 -3.06 -9.23
C GLN A 321 -4.31 -2.00 -8.74
N GLY A 322 -3.81 -0.79 -8.46
CA GLY A 322 -4.60 0.38 -8.08
C GLY A 322 -5.06 0.43 -6.61
N ASN A 323 -5.13 -0.71 -5.92
CA ASN A 323 -5.42 -0.74 -4.49
C ASN A 323 -4.14 -0.57 -3.64
N LEU A 324 -4.18 0.32 -2.65
CA LEU A 324 -3.10 0.54 -1.69
C LEU A 324 -3.09 -0.48 -0.55
N TYR A 325 -4.17 -1.25 -0.40
CA TYR A 325 -4.40 -2.24 0.65
C TYR A 325 -4.64 -3.63 0.06
N PRO A 326 -3.60 -4.33 -0.44
CA PRO A 326 -3.76 -5.68 -0.97
C PRO A 326 -4.28 -6.65 0.09
N SER A 327 -4.98 -7.70 -0.32
CA SER A 327 -5.67 -8.61 0.61
C SER A 327 -5.70 -10.06 0.14
N PHE A 328 -6.08 -10.92 1.07
CA PHE A 328 -6.54 -12.29 0.83
C PHE A 328 -7.69 -12.58 1.79
N MET A 329 -8.40 -13.69 1.59
CA MET A 329 -9.48 -14.12 2.49
C MET A 329 -9.21 -15.51 3.05
N LEU A 330 -9.42 -15.69 4.35
CA LEU A 330 -9.45 -16.99 5.01
C LEU A 330 -10.90 -17.47 5.09
N LEU A 331 -11.13 -18.72 4.70
CA LEU A 331 -12.44 -19.36 4.71
C LEU A 331 -12.35 -20.68 5.48
N SER A 332 -13.35 -20.94 6.32
CA SER A 332 -13.50 -22.19 7.08
C SER A 332 -14.78 -22.89 6.65
N ALA A 333 -14.63 -24.03 5.97
CA ALA A 333 -15.73 -24.87 5.51
C ALA A 333 -15.99 -25.99 6.54
N SER A 334 -17.20 -26.13 7.05
CA SER A 334 -17.51 -27.11 8.09
C SER A 334 -17.32 -28.56 7.60
N ASN A 335 -16.79 -29.43 8.45
CA ASN A 335 -16.71 -30.88 8.23
C ASN A 335 -17.97 -31.63 8.70
N THR A 336 -18.92 -30.93 9.35
CA THR A 336 -20.13 -31.50 9.96
C THR A 336 -21.40 -31.03 9.27
N LEU A 337 -22.33 -31.94 9.02
CA LEU A 337 -23.68 -31.62 8.59
C LEU A 337 -24.57 -31.40 9.82
N ASN A 338 -24.54 -30.18 10.38
CA ASN A 338 -25.45 -29.80 11.46
C ASN A 338 -26.85 -29.55 10.89
N THR A 339 -27.62 -30.62 10.71
CA THR A 339 -29.03 -30.59 10.28
C THR A 339 -30.00 -29.94 11.29
N SER A 340 -29.46 -29.30 12.33
CA SER A 340 -30.18 -28.73 13.47
C SER A 340 -29.98 -27.24 13.66
N THR A 341 -29.16 -26.56 12.83
CA THR A 341 -29.05 -25.09 12.89
C THR A 341 -29.83 -24.43 11.75
N SER A 342 -30.59 -23.40 12.10
CA SER A 342 -31.52 -22.70 11.20
C SER A 342 -30.83 -21.78 10.19
N PHE A 343 -29.49 -21.79 10.12
CA PHE A 343 -28.68 -20.76 9.50
C PHE A 343 -27.57 -21.37 8.63
N PRO A 344 -27.78 -21.48 7.30
CA PRO A 344 -26.78 -22.00 6.36
C PRO A 344 -25.44 -21.22 6.35
N GLU A 345 -25.43 -19.96 6.83
CA GLU A 345 -24.21 -19.15 6.97
C GLU A 345 -23.19 -19.76 7.95
N GLU A 346 -23.59 -20.64 8.86
CA GLU A 346 -22.66 -21.28 9.82
C GLU A 346 -21.76 -22.35 9.18
N ALA A 347 -22.12 -22.84 7.99
CA ALA A 347 -21.35 -23.87 7.29
C ALA A 347 -20.08 -23.31 6.62
N VAL A 348 -20.04 -21.99 6.34
CA VAL A 348 -18.94 -21.32 5.65
C VAL A 348 -18.66 -19.99 6.33
N LEU A 349 -17.58 -19.93 7.10
CA LEU A 349 -17.16 -18.70 7.80
C LEU A 349 -16.00 -18.04 7.04
N THR A 350 -16.01 -16.71 6.93
CA THR A 350 -15.00 -15.91 6.19
C THR A 350 -14.33 -14.88 7.08
N GLN A 351 -13.06 -14.58 6.80
CA GLN A 351 -12.31 -13.48 7.42
C GLN A 351 -11.41 -12.84 6.36
N LEU A 352 -11.59 -11.53 6.14
CA LEU A 352 -10.71 -10.72 5.29
C LEU A 352 -9.38 -10.46 6.02
N CYS A 353 -8.26 -10.65 5.33
CA CYS A 353 -6.92 -10.37 5.83
C CYS A 353 -6.21 -9.37 4.91
N PHE A 354 -5.67 -8.29 5.48
CA PHE A 354 -4.86 -7.32 4.75
C PHE A 354 -3.38 -7.70 4.72
N LEU A 355 -2.71 -7.35 3.63
CA LEU A 355 -1.27 -7.50 3.42
C LEU A 355 -0.53 -6.16 3.64
N PRO A 356 0.81 -6.17 3.75
CA PRO A 356 1.58 -4.94 3.90
C PRO A 356 1.42 -3.97 2.73
N MET A 357 1.27 -2.69 3.05
CA MET A 357 1.18 -1.60 2.07
C MET A 357 2.57 -1.28 1.50
N GLN A 358 3.00 -2.00 0.45
CA GLN A 358 4.38 -1.89 -0.08
C GLN A 358 4.73 -0.47 -0.53
N THR A 359 3.77 0.27 -1.10
CA THR A 359 3.93 1.68 -1.45
C THR A 359 4.35 2.54 -0.24
N HIS A 360 3.75 2.30 0.92
CA HIS A 360 4.00 3.07 2.14
C HIS A 360 5.35 2.70 2.77
N ILE A 361 5.76 1.42 2.66
CA ILE A 361 7.09 0.97 3.07
C ILE A 361 8.17 1.70 2.25
N TYR A 362 8.02 1.77 0.92
CA TYR A 362 8.95 2.49 0.05
C TYR A 362 8.92 4.01 0.23
N ILE A 363 7.75 4.62 0.42
CA ILE A 363 7.64 6.05 0.78
C ILE A 363 8.39 6.31 2.09
N TRP A 364 8.22 5.45 3.10
CA TRP A 364 8.94 5.56 4.38
C TRP A 364 10.46 5.46 4.21
N TYR A 365 10.97 4.55 3.37
CA TYR A 365 12.40 4.47 3.04
C TYR A 365 12.90 5.77 2.39
N LEU A 366 12.14 6.35 1.46
CA LEU A 366 12.48 7.64 0.82
C LEU A 366 12.46 8.81 1.82
N CYS A 367 11.48 8.85 2.73
CA CYS A 367 11.43 9.82 3.82
C CYS A 367 12.64 9.68 4.76
N LEU A 368 13.00 8.46 5.14
CA LEU A 368 14.17 8.19 6.00
C LEU A 368 15.48 8.56 5.29
N LEU A 369 15.58 8.37 3.97
CA LEU A 369 16.72 8.84 3.17
C LEU A 369 16.82 10.37 3.14
N ALA A 370 15.71 11.07 2.92
CA ALA A 370 15.67 12.53 2.97
C ALA A 370 16.08 13.06 4.36
N LEU A 371 15.55 12.47 5.44
CA LEU A 371 15.94 12.81 6.82
C LEU A 371 17.43 12.53 7.09
N THR A 372 17.96 11.42 6.57
CA THR A 372 19.40 11.07 6.68
C THR A 372 20.27 12.11 5.97
N LEU A 373 19.89 12.56 4.78
CA LEU A 373 20.60 13.60 4.03
C LEU A 373 20.55 14.96 4.76
N ILE A 374 19.37 15.37 5.24
CA ILE A 374 19.19 16.60 6.02
C ILE A 374 20.05 16.56 7.29
N ALA A 375 20.03 15.46 8.04
CA ALA A 375 20.91 15.27 9.20
C ALA A 375 22.40 15.40 8.80
N GLY A 376 22.83 14.75 7.71
CA GLY A 376 24.22 14.82 7.25
C GLY A 376 24.69 16.23 6.89
N LEU A 377 23.82 17.05 6.28
CA LEU A 377 24.14 18.40 5.82
C LEU A 377 24.05 19.48 6.92
N PHE A 378 23.14 19.29 7.88
CA PHE A 378 22.76 20.32 8.85
C PHE A 378 23.08 19.98 10.31
N TRP A 379 23.54 18.76 10.65
CA TRP A 379 23.87 18.44 12.04
C TRP A 379 24.94 19.40 12.60
N PRO A 380 24.68 20.04 13.76
CA PRO A 380 25.60 21.01 14.33
C PRO A 380 26.95 20.38 14.68
N SER A 381 28.03 21.06 14.33
CA SER A 381 29.40 20.70 14.74
C SER A 381 29.71 21.08 16.19
N SER A 382 28.91 21.98 16.76
CA SER A 382 28.90 22.34 18.18
C SER A 382 28.16 21.24 18.95
N GLY A 383 28.76 20.77 20.05
CA GLY A 383 28.15 19.73 20.87
C GLY A 383 26.74 20.08 21.34
N ILE A 384 25.75 19.27 20.96
CA ILE A 384 24.51 19.15 21.73
C ILE A 384 24.81 18.08 22.77
N ASP A 385 24.72 18.44 24.04
CA ASP A 385 24.98 17.50 25.12
C ASP A 385 23.86 16.46 25.21
N PHE A 386 24.24 15.19 25.33
CA PHE A 386 23.35 14.05 25.09
C PHE A 386 23.13 13.27 26.38
N GLY A 387 22.20 13.73 27.22
CA GLY A 387 21.69 12.97 28.36
C GLY A 387 20.97 11.68 27.95
N HIS A 388 20.26 11.68 26.81
CA HIS A 388 19.72 10.49 26.16
C HIS A 388 19.72 10.65 24.63
N PRO A 389 20.13 9.64 23.84
CA PRO A 389 20.13 9.75 22.37
C PRO A 389 18.72 9.96 21.77
N LEU A 390 17.68 9.47 22.44
CA LEU A 390 16.27 9.60 22.01
C LEU A 390 15.76 11.05 22.09
N SER A 391 16.24 11.86 23.05
CA SER A 391 15.75 13.24 23.23
C SER A 391 16.28 14.19 22.15
N GLY A 392 17.51 14.00 21.68
CA GLY A 392 18.06 14.76 20.55
C GLY A 392 17.36 14.46 19.23
N LEU A 393 17.00 13.19 18.98
CA LEU A 393 16.19 12.81 17.83
C LEU A 393 14.78 13.40 17.92
N MET A 394 14.11 13.25 19.08
CA MET A 394 12.82 13.91 19.37
C MET A 394 12.88 15.43 19.17
N SER A 395 13.96 16.10 19.60
CA SER A 395 14.11 17.54 19.40
C SER A 395 14.28 17.91 17.93
N PHE A 396 15.01 17.11 17.14
CA PHE A 396 15.19 17.33 15.70
C PHE A 396 13.90 17.06 14.92
N VAL A 397 13.18 15.99 15.28
CA VAL A 397 11.86 15.64 14.73
C VAL A 397 10.79 16.66 15.13
N ARG A 398 10.83 17.25 16.34
CA ARG A 398 9.94 18.36 16.71
C ARG A 398 10.27 19.65 15.96
N LEU A 399 11.56 19.92 15.67
CA LEU A 399 11.99 21.12 14.96
C LEU A 399 11.55 21.13 13.49
N TYR A 400 11.50 19.96 12.83
CA TYR A 400 11.14 19.83 11.41
C TYR A 400 9.77 19.18 11.14
N GLY A 401 9.22 18.41 12.08
CA GLY A 401 7.89 17.79 11.97
C GLY A 401 6.74 18.79 11.94
N GLY A 402 7.00 20.04 12.37
CA GLY A 402 6.09 21.17 12.16
C GLY A 402 5.81 21.51 10.69
N MET A 403 6.58 20.99 9.72
CA MET A 403 6.34 21.18 8.29
C MET A 403 5.41 20.12 7.66
N PHE A 404 5.15 19.00 8.34
CA PHE A 404 4.30 17.91 7.82
C PHE A 404 3.07 17.62 8.70
N GLY A 405 2.84 18.43 9.72
CA GLY A 405 1.66 18.37 10.58
C GLY A 405 0.41 18.95 9.91
N GLY A 406 -0.14 18.23 8.93
CA GLY A 406 -1.51 18.43 8.43
C GLY A 406 -2.58 17.98 9.44
N GLY A 407 -2.46 18.44 10.69
CA GLY A 407 -3.39 18.15 11.77
C GLY A 407 -4.12 19.41 12.16
N THR A 408 -5.44 19.39 12.02
CA THR A 408 -6.35 20.48 12.42
C THR A 408 -6.18 20.74 13.92
N LYS A 409 -5.42 21.78 14.26
CA LYS A 409 -5.52 22.36 15.59
C LYS A 409 -6.79 23.19 15.63
N GLU A 410 -7.76 22.76 16.43
CA GLU A 410 -8.74 23.68 16.98
C GLU A 410 -8.00 24.88 17.55
N LYS A 411 -8.32 26.06 17.03
CA LYS A 411 -7.89 27.29 17.67
C LYS A 411 -8.77 27.46 18.90
N VAL A 412 -8.14 27.54 20.05
CA VAL A 412 -8.73 28.29 21.16
C VAL A 412 -8.62 29.74 20.73
N ASP A 413 -9.71 30.27 20.17
CA ASP A 413 -9.76 31.66 19.73
C ASP A 413 -9.69 32.58 20.96
N GLU A 414 -8.74 33.53 20.95
CA GLU A 414 -8.80 34.67 21.84
C GLU A 414 -9.95 35.58 21.38
N ASP A 415 -11.05 35.61 22.14
CA ASP A 415 -12.22 36.45 21.89
C ASP A 415 -11.81 37.91 21.58
N CYS A 416 -11.91 38.27 20.31
CA CYS A 416 -11.64 39.60 19.79
C CYS A 416 -12.86 40.08 19.01
N GLU A 417 -13.66 40.98 19.60
CA GLU A 417 -14.70 41.68 18.83
C GLU A 417 -14.06 42.54 17.72
N TYR A 418 -14.53 42.30 16.49
CA TYR A 418 -14.28 43.15 15.34
C TYR A 418 -15.58 43.83 14.92
N GLU A 419 -15.50 45.09 14.52
CA GLU A 419 -16.63 45.84 13.98
C GLU A 419 -16.45 46.02 12.47
N MET A 420 -17.52 45.78 11.70
CA MET A 420 -17.53 45.96 10.25
C MET A 420 -17.88 47.40 9.92
N MET A 421 -16.97 48.12 9.27
CA MET A 421 -17.21 49.46 8.75
C MET A 421 -17.02 49.49 7.24
N TRP A 422 -17.89 50.22 6.55
CA TRP A 422 -17.85 50.39 5.10
C TRP A 422 -17.30 51.77 4.76
N ASP A 423 -16.39 51.85 3.79
CA ASP A 423 -15.92 53.14 3.26
C ASP A 423 -16.92 53.76 2.26
N ALA A 424 -16.66 55.01 1.88
CA ALA A 424 -17.53 55.76 0.97
C ALA A 424 -17.52 55.22 -0.48
N GLU A 425 -16.53 54.39 -0.83
CA GLU A 425 -16.48 53.66 -2.10
C GLU A 425 -17.21 52.30 -2.06
N GLY A 426 -17.68 51.87 -0.89
CA GLY A 426 -18.46 50.64 -0.72
C GLY A 426 -17.62 49.39 -0.37
N THR A 427 -16.38 49.55 0.07
CA THR A 427 -15.51 48.45 0.52
C THR A 427 -15.67 48.21 2.02
N MET A 428 -15.75 46.94 2.43
CA MET A 428 -15.87 46.54 3.84
C MET A 428 -14.50 46.36 4.49
N HIS A 429 -14.30 46.94 5.67
CA HIS A 429 -13.12 46.76 6.51
C HIS A 429 -13.51 46.29 7.91
N LEU A 430 -12.73 45.36 8.47
CA LEU A 430 -12.89 44.84 9.83
C LEU A 430 -11.88 45.52 10.76
N VAL A 431 -12.36 46.26 11.75
CA VAL A 431 -11.52 47.00 12.70
C VAL A 431 -11.64 46.40 14.10
N LYS A 432 -10.50 46.15 14.76
CA LYS A 432 -10.46 45.56 16.11
C LYS A 432 -10.81 46.60 17.17
N LYS A 433 -11.78 46.29 18.02
CA LYS A 433 -12.29 47.19 19.06
C LYS A 433 -11.29 47.32 20.22
N SER A 434 -10.94 48.55 20.61
CA SER A 434 -10.06 48.78 21.77
C SER A 434 -10.89 48.83 23.07
N ARG A 435 -10.44 48.11 24.10
CA ARG A 435 -11.12 48.00 25.39
C ARG A 435 -10.33 48.76 26.47
N ASN A 436 -10.95 49.77 27.08
CA ASN A 436 -10.39 50.47 28.23
C ASN A 436 -10.42 49.57 29.48
N MET A 437 -9.31 49.52 30.22
CA MET A 437 -9.18 48.84 31.52
C MET A 437 -9.44 49.81 32.68
N PRO A 438 -10.15 49.40 33.75
CA PRO A 438 -10.22 50.13 35.01
C PRO A 438 -8.93 49.97 35.84
N PRO A 439 -8.65 50.86 36.82
CA PRO A 439 -7.39 50.86 37.57
C PRO A 439 -7.30 49.73 38.61
N PRO A 440 -6.09 49.23 38.94
CA PRO A 440 -5.89 48.14 39.89
C PRO A 440 -5.92 48.60 41.36
N SER A 441 -6.39 47.72 42.24
CA SER A 441 -6.23 47.84 43.70
C SER A 441 -4.94 47.14 44.17
N PRO A 442 -4.33 47.56 45.29
CA PRO A 442 -2.96 47.14 45.64
C PRO A 442 -2.93 45.89 46.53
N ASN A 443 -1.96 45.00 46.28
CA ASN A 443 -1.17 44.41 47.36
C ASN A 443 0.20 43.89 46.88
N ASP A 444 1.16 43.95 47.82
CA ASP A 444 2.46 43.25 47.87
C ASP A 444 3.56 43.54 46.83
N ARG A 445 4.22 44.68 47.10
CA ARG A 445 5.69 44.91 47.16
C ARG A 445 6.60 44.02 46.29
N ALA A 446 7.17 44.64 45.26
CA ALA A 446 8.38 44.18 44.58
C ALA A 446 9.64 44.89 45.11
N SER A 447 10.80 44.22 45.00
CA SER A 447 12.09 44.90 44.88
C SER A 447 13.05 44.17 43.92
N VAL A 448 12.97 44.60 42.65
CA VAL A 448 14.10 45.00 41.78
C VAL A 448 15.19 43.97 41.43
N GLU A 449 15.27 43.62 40.14
CA GLU A 449 16.55 43.58 39.43
C GLU A 449 16.42 44.24 38.04
N ARG A 450 17.52 44.77 37.50
CA ARG A 450 17.52 45.99 36.67
C ARG A 450 18.13 45.76 35.28
N GLY A 451 17.29 45.67 34.26
CA GLY A 451 17.74 45.64 32.86
C GLY A 451 17.99 47.05 32.30
N ASN A 452 19.23 47.36 31.92
CA ASN A 452 19.58 48.60 31.23
C ASN A 452 19.80 48.36 29.72
N ALA A 453 18.97 48.99 28.89
CA ALA A 453 19.22 49.14 27.46
C ALA A 453 19.58 50.60 27.16
N VAL A 454 20.61 50.85 26.34
CA VAL A 454 20.87 52.17 25.72
C VAL A 454 21.38 52.00 24.29
N MET A 455 20.90 52.85 23.39
CA MET A 455 21.23 52.86 21.96
C MET A 455 22.61 53.46 21.63
N ARG A 456 23.11 53.18 20.42
CA ARG A 456 24.23 53.90 19.80
C ARG A 456 23.80 55.32 19.35
N PRO A 457 24.63 56.36 19.55
CA PRO A 457 24.50 57.63 18.87
C PRO A 457 25.40 57.74 17.62
N THR A 458 24.99 58.60 16.68
CA THR A 458 25.67 58.90 15.41
C THR A 458 26.76 59.97 15.58
N ALA A 459 27.73 60.02 14.67
CA ALA A 459 28.92 60.87 14.76
C ALA A 459 28.65 62.40 14.63
N LYS A 460 29.49 63.20 15.31
CA LYS A 460 29.78 64.60 14.97
C LYS A 460 31.24 64.95 15.32
N ARG A 461 31.91 65.70 14.44
CA ARG A 461 33.22 66.36 14.68
C ARG A 461 33.03 67.60 15.58
N ILE A 462 34.05 67.92 16.37
CA ILE A 462 34.57 69.28 16.65
C ILE A 462 36.03 69.15 17.14
N SER A 463 36.78 70.26 17.09
CA SER A 463 38.25 70.35 17.11
C SER A 463 38.86 70.67 18.49
N SER A 464 40.19 70.51 18.55
CA SER A 464 41.17 71.35 19.28
C SER A 464 41.79 70.82 20.59
N GLN A 465 43.10 70.53 20.45
CA GLN A 465 44.24 71.09 21.20
C GLN A 465 45.03 70.30 22.27
N ASP A 466 46.35 70.55 22.19
CA ASP A 466 47.49 70.36 23.11
C ASP A 466 48.07 68.91 23.24
N LEU A 467 49.31 68.63 22.76
CA LEU A 467 50.68 68.98 23.28
C LEU A 467 51.02 68.15 24.55
N GLU A 468 52.12 67.41 24.73
CA GLU A 468 53.51 67.29 24.18
C GLU A 468 53.98 65.80 24.27
N ALA A 469 55.15 65.27 23.81
CA ALA A 469 56.24 65.62 22.87
C ALA A 469 57.16 64.35 22.67
N ALA A 470 58.47 64.50 22.37
CA ALA A 470 59.55 63.48 22.28
C ALA A 470 59.37 62.37 21.20
N GLU A 471 59.82 62.49 19.95
CA GLU A 471 61.15 62.83 19.37
C GLU A 471 62.14 61.65 19.29
N ASN A 472 62.35 61.13 18.08
CA ASN A 472 63.69 61.07 17.45
C ASN A 472 63.61 60.76 15.94
N THR A 473 64.37 61.56 15.19
CA THR A 473 64.75 61.51 13.77
C THR A 473 65.58 60.23 13.44
N ASP A 474 65.91 59.80 12.21
CA ASP A 474 66.14 60.35 10.85
C ASP A 474 66.09 59.16 9.84
N SER A 475 66.13 59.24 8.50
CA SER A 475 65.85 60.28 7.49
C SER A 475 65.77 59.63 6.06
N ASN A 476 65.12 60.33 5.12
CA ASN A 476 65.26 60.30 3.64
C ASN A 476 65.08 59.00 2.80
N GLY A 477 64.27 59.12 1.72
CA GLY A 477 64.22 58.12 0.65
C GLY A 477 63.03 58.23 -0.33
N SER A 478 62.99 59.31 -1.12
CA SER A 478 62.12 59.57 -2.30
C SER A 478 61.43 58.38 -3.01
N GLY A 479 60.16 58.54 -3.40
CA GLY A 479 59.58 57.71 -4.48
C GLY A 479 58.07 57.47 -4.43
N GLU A 480 57.33 58.36 -5.09
CA GLU A 480 55.97 58.22 -5.64
C GLU A 480 55.41 56.77 -5.71
N PHE A 481 54.30 56.50 -5.00
CA PHE A 481 53.53 55.25 -5.04
C PHE A 481 52.10 55.52 -5.51
N ASP A 482 51.71 54.89 -6.63
CA ASP A 482 50.31 54.55 -6.90
C ASP A 482 50.21 53.12 -7.42
N PRO A 483 49.59 52.22 -6.65
CA PRO A 483 48.97 51.04 -7.22
C PRO A 483 47.55 50.83 -6.67
N LEU A 484 46.57 51.29 -7.45
CA LEU A 484 45.25 50.70 -7.67
C LEU A 484 44.83 49.58 -6.68
N ILE A 485 43.96 49.94 -5.74
CA ILE A 485 43.44 49.07 -4.68
C ILE A 485 42.72 47.84 -5.25
N LYS A 486 43.33 46.66 -5.10
CA LYS A 486 42.73 45.36 -5.46
C LYS A 486 41.95 44.77 -4.27
N LEU A 487 40.81 45.38 -3.92
CA LEU A 487 39.96 44.91 -2.83
C LEU A 487 38.71 44.19 -3.35
N GLY A 488 38.58 42.88 -3.06
CA GLY A 488 37.28 42.18 -3.19
C GLY A 488 37.30 40.73 -3.68
N HIS A 489 37.88 39.77 -2.93
CA HIS A 489 37.52 38.34 -3.15
C HIS A 489 37.78 37.34 -2.00
N ARG A 490 37.78 37.76 -0.71
CA ARG A 490 38.14 36.87 0.42
C ARG A 490 36.99 36.19 1.18
N THR A 491 35.73 36.60 1.02
CA THR A 491 34.60 36.07 1.81
C THR A 491 33.96 34.79 1.26
N SER A 492 33.90 34.61 -0.07
CA SER A 492 33.25 33.42 -0.66
C SER A 492 34.01 32.12 -0.38
N LYS A 493 35.34 32.11 -0.50
CA LYS A 493 36.20 30.91 -0.30
C LYS A 493 35.98 30.24 1.07
N SER A 494 35.69 31.00 2.11
CA SER A 494 35.41 30.46 3.46
C SER A 494 34.06 29.73 3.52
N ARG A 495 32.99 30.33 2.96
CA ARG A 495 31.67 29.69 2.87
C ARG A 495 31.71 28.43 2.00
N THR A 496 32.38 28.49 0.85
CA THR A 496 32.57 27.33 -0.04
C THR A 496 33.30 26.19 0.68
N LYS A 497 34.37 26.47 1.43
CA LYS A 497 35.10 25.45 2.21
C LYS A 497 34.20 24.79 3.29
N MET A 498 33.37 25.56 3.99
CA MET A 498 32.42 25.01 4.96
C MET A 498 31.33 24.15 4.32
N ILE A 499 30.83 24.53 3.14
CA ILE A 499 29.83 23.75 2.38
C ILE A 499 30.44 22.42 1.91
N ILE A 500 31.63 22.46 1.31
CA ILE A 500 32.37 21.24 0.90
C ILE A 500 32.60 20.32 2.11
N GLN A 501 33.02 20.86 3.26
CA GLN A 501 33.19 20.08 4.49
C GLN A 501 31.88 19.50 5.06
N ARG A 502 30.71 20.07 4.76
CA ARG A 502 29.41 19.48 5.09
C ARG A 502 29.04 18.36 4.11
N LEU A 503 29.20 18.60 2.80
CA LEU A 503 28.95 17.61 1.74
C LEU A 503 29.81 16.35 1.94
N VAL A 504 31.11 16.49 2.18
CA VAL A 504 32.01 15.34 2.44
C VAL A 504 31.60 14.57 3.70
N ARG A 505 31.16 15.26 4.77
CA ARG A 505 30.66 14.58 5.98
C ARG A 505 29.34 13.86 5.76
N ALA A 506 28.40 14.48 5.03
CA ALA A 506 27.13 13.86 4.66
C ALA A 506 27.37 12.60 3.81
N PHE A 507 28.25 12.70 2.81
CA PHE A 507 28.65 11.57 1.96
C PHE A 507 29.27 10.43 2.77
N LEU A 508 30.24 10.70 3.65
CA LEU A 508 30.85 9.69 4.52
C LEU A 508 29.82 9.03 5.45
N MET A 509 28.90 9.81 6.01
CA MET A 509 27.82 9.28 6.86
C MET A 509 26.89 8.35 6.08
N VAL A 510 26.42 8.77 4.90
CA VAL A 510 25.56 7.96 4.02
C VAL A 510 26.30 6.70 3.58
N SER A 511 27.59 6.80 3.25
CA SER A 511 28.41 5.64 2.85
C SER A 511 28.51 4.60 3.98
N VAL A 512 28.70 5.02 5.23
CA VAL A 512 28.74 4.11 6.39
C VAL A 512 27.37 3.46 6.64
N ILE A 513 26.29 4.23 6.56
CA ILE A 513 24.91 3.72 6.73
C ILE A 513 24.59 2.70 5.63
N ALA A 514 24.91 3.02 4.37
CA ALA A 514 24.68 2.15 3.22
C ALA A 514 25.53 0.87 3.27
N ALA A 515 26.80 0.97 3.67
CA ALA A 515 27.70 -0.18 3.78
C ALA A 515 27.23 -1.25 4.80
N VAL A 516 26.39 -0.86 5.77
CA VAL A 516 25.74 -1.80 6.71
C VAL A 516 24.37 -2.23 6.21
N ASN A 517 23.52 -1.28 5.79
CA ASN A 517 22.10 -1.56 5.57
C ASN A 517 21.77 -2.08 4.16
N VAL A 518 22.54 -1.73 3.14
CA VAL A 518 22.33 -2.29 1.78
C VAL A 518 22.60 -3.79 1.76
N PRO A 519 23.69 -4.33 2.34
CA PRO A 519 23.87 -5.78 2.46
C PRO A 519 22.73 -6.49 3.22
N ILE A 520 22.20 -5.89 4.30
CA ILE A 520 21.06 -6.45 5.05
C ILE A 520 19.79 -6.47 4.19
N TYR A 521 19.49 -5.38 3.50
CA TYR A 521 18.37 -5.30 2.56
C TYR A 521 18.50 -6.36 1.46
N MET A 522 19.64 -6.41 0.76
CA MET A 522 19.89 -7.41 -0.29
C MET A 522 19.80 -8.86 0.24
N MET A 523 20.30 -9.13 1.46
CA MET A 523 20.16 -10.44 2.11
C MET A 523 18.69 -10.82 2.34
N LEU A 524 17.84 -9.87 2.74
CA LEU A 524 16.40 -10.11 2.90
C LEU A 524 15.71 -10.29 1.55
N LEU A 525 16.05 -9.52 0.51
CA LEU A 525 15.54 -9.76 -0.85
C LEU A 525 15.91 -11.18 -1.35
N PHE A 526 17.17 -11.58 -1.23
CA PHE A 526 17.64 -12.88 -1.72
C PHE A 526 17.15 -14.06 -0.87
N LYS A 527 16.95 -13.90 0.44
CA LYS A 527 16.28 -14.90 1.32
C LYS A 527 14.94 -15.32 0.73
N ASP A 528 14.20 -14.35 0.20
CA ASP A 528 12.83 -14.54 -0.27
C ASP A 528 12.82 -14.98 -1.74
N TRP A 529 13.77 -14.52 -2.57
CA TRP A 529 13.84 -14.88 -3.99
C TRP A 529 14.47 -16.26 -4.27
N VAL A 530 15.50 -16.67 -3.53
CA VAL A 530 16.16 -17.96 -3.77
C VAL A 530 15.24 -19.11 -3.33
N ASP A 531 15.10 -20.13 -4.17
CA ASP A 531 14.44 -21.38 -3.80
C ASP A 531 15.29 -22.12 -2.76
N LYS A 532 14.79 -22.19 -1.52
CA LYS A 532 15.37 -22.95 -0.40
C LYS A 532 15.21 -24.45 -0.57
#